data_AF-A0A073JQG8-F1
#
_entry.id   AF-A0A073JQG8-F1
#
_cell.length_a   1.000
_cell.length_b   1.000
_cell.length_c   1.000
_cell.angle_alpha   90.00
_cell.angle_beta   90.00
_cell.angle_gamma   90.00
#
_symmetry.space_group_name_H-M   'P 1'
#
loop_
_entity.id
_entity.type
_entity.pdbx_description
1 polymer ?
#
loop_
_entity_poly.entity_id
_entity_poly.type
_entity_poly.pdbx_seq_one_letter_code
_entity_poly.pdbx_strand_id
1 'polypeptide(L)'
;MTDYIFKKFTPLKKEVFDIVINEMLRVGWKQLNAGKDNENDVYMMYSDGNDGKKNIFIEFTPYDGRGAENFSSKSNYDVRETEFSDAFFKFCTGYNDATSRGNSSDYSFPVSWFKGRNYNSRLDRLGEGPQIDPLIPIELYVFIDKEKIIVCTIPPKSLNSHPGISYIGALADLMLEEEHEPYTRSLSWYASTYSGSDYNKVNGWTFERPKNSNWNGNPVSYKSKYLDISSSRNPNIDDCFVLVPFYILTDEYGLRGKLGGLFTTSTSGIVSGDILEIEVSDKIHKYKYVFAHGSYPSLPPGLAFRIE
;
A
#
# COMPACT_ATOMS: atom_id res chain seq x y z
N MET A 1 -7.69 1.77 20.78
CA MET A 1 -6.63 2.17 19.84
C MET A 1 -6.03 0.86 19.35
N THR A 2 -6.13 0.55 18.06
CA THR A 2 -5.52 -0.68 17.52
C THR A 2 -4.03 -0.43 17.40
N ASP A 3 -3.21 -1.27 18.01
CA ASP A 3 -1.76 -1.15 17.96
C ASP A 3 -1.27 -1.62 16.58
N TYR A 4 -0.95 -0.66 15.70
CA TYR A 4 -0.43 -0.91 14.36
C TYR A 4 1.06 -1.32 14.41
N ILE A 5 1.35 -2.47 14.99
CA ILE A 5 2.73 -2.95 15.21
C ILE A 5 3.20 -3.75 14.00
N PHE A 6 4.26 -3.27 13.36
CA PHE A 6 4.84 -3.91 12.18
C PHE A 6 5.74 -5.08 12.57
N LYS A 7 5.58 -6.19 11.85
CA LYS A 7 6.45 -7.37 11.95
C LYS A 7 7.63 -7.24 11.01
N LYS A 8 8.82 -7.58 11.50
CA LYS A 8 10.06 -7.58 10.72
C LYS A 8 10.36 -8.96 10.13
N PHE A 9 10.77 -8.97 8.87
CA PHE A 9 11.30 -10.12 8.14
C PHE A 9 12.58 -9.71 7.39
N THR A 10 13.38 -10.69 6.96
CA THR A 10 14.53 -10.46 6.08
C THR A 10 14.56 -11.46 4.92
N PRO A 11 13.55 -11.45 4.03
CA PRO A 11 13.48 -12.39 2.92
C PRO A 11 14.40 -12.03 1.76
N LEU A 12 14.54 -12.95 0.81
CA LEU A 12 14.99 -12.61 -0.54
C LEU A 12 13.92 -11.78 -1.25
N LYS A 13 14.33 -10.89 -2.17
CA LYS A 13 13.42 -10.04 -2.96
C LYS A 13 12.27 -10.86 -3.55
N LYS A 14 12.58 -12.02 -4.12
CA LYS A 14 11.61 -12.88 -4.79
C LYS A 14 10.52 -13.45 -3.87
N GLU A 15 10.78 -13.53 -2.57
CA GLU A 15 9.87 -14.10 -1.56
C GLU A 15 8.91 -13.04 -0.98
N VAL A 16 9.17 -11.74 -1.21
CA VAL A 16 8.40 -10.65 -0.60
C VAL A 16 6.91 -10.73 -0.95
N PHE A 17 6.57 -11.05 -2.21
CA PHE A 17 5.18 -11.14 -2.63
C PHE A 17 4.42 -12.24 -1.90
N ASP A 18 4.98 -13.45 -1.89
CA ASP A 18 4.35 -14.59 -1.23
C ASP A 18 4.27 -14.40 0.29
N ILE A 19 5.25 -13.75 0.92
CA ILE A 19 5.18 -13.41 2.35
C ILE A 19 4.00 -12.48 2.65
N VAL A 20 3.77 -11.46 1.82
CA VAL A 20 2.63 -10.55 2.01
C VAL A 20 1.31 -11.31 1.86
N ILE A 21 1.16 -12.12 0.81
CA ILE A 21 -0.04 -12.94 0.60
C ILE A 21 -0.26 -13.92 1.76
N ASN A 22 0.80 -14.61 2.20
CA ASN A 22 0.72 -15.54 3.31
C ASN A 22 0.34 -14.86 4.63
N GLU A 23 0.87 -13.67 4.91
CA GLU A 23 0.49 -12.89 6.09
C GLU A 23 -0.97 -12.42 6.02
N MET A 24 -1.49 -12.07 4.83
CA MET A 24 -2.92 -11.81 4.64
C MET A 24 -3.76 -13.04 5.00
N LEU A 25 -3.44 -14.21 4.44
CA LEU A 25 -4.15 -15.47 4.75
C LEU A 25 -4.09 -15.79 6.24
N ARG A 26 -2.92 -15.62 6.87
CA ARG A 26 -2.70 -15.88 8.30
C ARG A 26 -3.61 -15.04 9.20
N VAL A 27 -3.92 -13.79 8.82
CA VAL A 27 -4.81 -12.90 9.61
C VAL A 27 -6.28 -13.02 9.23
N GLY A 28 -6.63 -13.95 8.35
CA GLY A 28 -8.02 -14.31 8.05
C GLY A 28 -8.57 -13.78 6.74
N TRP A 29 -7.73 -13.23 5.85
CA TRP A 29 -8.15 -13.04 4.46
C TRP A 29 -8.35 -14.40 3.79
N LYS A 30 -9.23 -14.44 2.79
CA LYS A 30 -9.50 -15.64 2.00
C LYS A 30 -9.14 -15.41 0.55
N GLN A 31 -8.46 -16.37 -0.06
CA GLN A 31 -8.31 -16.41 -1.51
C GLN A 31 -9.52 -17.11 -2.13
N LEU A 32 -10.40 -16.35 -2.78
CA LEU A 32 -11.68 -16.84 -3.31
C LEU A 32 -11.53 -17.78 -4.50
N ASN A 33 -10.43 -17.65 -5.25
CA ASN A 33 -10.12 -18.52 -6.39
C ASN A 33 -9.13 -19.64 -6.05
N ALA A 34 -8.96 -19.98 -4.77
CA ALA A 34 -8.14 -21.12 -4.37
C ALA A 34 -8.64 -22.42 -5.02
N GLY A 35 -7.73 -23.24 -5.56
CA GLY A 35 -8.03 -24.46 -6.30
C GLY A 35 -8.58 -24.23 -7.71
N LYS A 36 -8.51 -23.02 -8.25
CA LYS A 36 -8.85 -22.70 -9.66
C LYS A 36 -7.59 -22.62 -10.51
N ASP A 37 -7.74 -22.78 -11.83
CA ASP A 37 -6.62 -22.78 -12.78
C ASP A 37 -5.73 -21.53 -12.71
N ASN A 38 -6.29 -20.38 -12.32
CA ASN A 38 -5.59 -19.10 -12.23
C ASN A 38 -5.12 -18.73 -10.81
N GLU A 39 -5.18 -19.64 -9.82
CA GLU A 39 -4.92 -19.32 -8.41
C GLU A 39 -3.52 -18.73 -8.14
N ASN A 40 -2.53 -19.10 -8.97
CA ASN A 40 -1.14 -18.63 -8.84
C ASN A 40 -0.80 -17.45 -9.75
N ASP A 41 -1.71 -17.10 -10.67
CA ASP A 41 -1.58 -15.97 -11.58
C ASP A 41 -2.34 -14.75 -11.06
N VAL A 42 -3.41 -15.00 -10.31
CA VAL A 42 -4.32 -14.00 -9.77
C VAL A 42 -4.70 -14.40 -8.35
N TYR A 43 -4.50 -13.50 -7.40
CA TYR A 43 -4.89 -13.70 -6.00
C TYR A 43 -6.13 -12.86 -5.72
N MET A 44 -7.31 -13.49 -5.80
CA MET A 44 -8.58 -12.84 -5.47
C MET A 44 -8.81 -12.87 -3.96
N MET A 45 -8.37 -11.81 -3.28
CA MET A 45 -8.39 -11.71 -1.83
C MET A 45 -9.68 -11.07 -1.33
N TYR A 46 -10.30 -11.71 -0.34
CA TYR A 46 -11.50 -11.24 0.35
C TYR A 46 -11.29 -11.14 1.85
N SER A 47 -11.90 -10.13 2.45
CA SER A 47 -12.03 -10.02 3.91
C SER A 47 -13.34 -9.36 4.33
N ASP A 48 -13.88 -9.85 5.44
CA ASP A 48 -15.07 -9.33 6.12
C ASP A 48 -14.73 -8.18 7.12
N GLY A 49 -13.48 -7.74 7.17
CA GLY A 49 -13.00 -6.70 8.09
C GLY A 49 -12.77 -7.18 9.52
N ASN A 50 -12.20 -6.30 10.35
CA ASN A 50 -11.85 -6.64 11.74
C ASN A 50 -13.10 -6.81 12.62
N ASP A 51 -14.20 -6.15 12.26
CA ASP A 51 -15.50 -6.21 12.93
C ASP A 51 -16.50 -7.19 12.28
N GLY A 52 -16.12 -7.84 11.18
CA GLY A 52 -16.97 -8.78 10.43
C GLY A 52 -18.11 -8.11 9.66
N LYS A 53 -18.04 -6.80 9.42
CA LYS A 53 -19.12 -6.00 8.79
C LYS A 53 -18.73 -5.38 7.45
N LYS A 54 -17.54 -5.69 6.94
CA LYS A 54 -17.03 -5.12 5.68
C LYS A 54 -17.07 -6.17 4.58
N ASN A 55 -17.03 -5.74 3.33
CA ASN A 55 -16.75 -6.61 2.21
C ASN A 55 -15.61 -6.00 1.40
N ILE A 56 -14.41 -6.51 1.60
CA ILE A 56 -13.20 -5.97 0.98
C ILE A 56 -12.73 -6.98 -0.05
N PHE A 57 -12.67 -6.57 -1.32
CA PHE A 57 -12.18 -7.40 -2.42
C PHE A 57 -11.00 -6.71 -3.09
N ILE A 58 -9.86 -7.42 -3.17
CA ILE A 58 -8.65 -6.94 -3.81
C ILE A 58 -8.10 -8.07 -4.69
N GLU A 59 -7.85 -7.76 -5.96
CA GLU A 59 -7.15 -8.66 -6.87
C GLU A 59 -5.67 -8.29 -6.87
N PHE A 60 -4.77 -9.24 -6.64
CA PHE A 60 -3.32 -9.06 -6.85
C PHE A 60 -2.83 -9.93 -8.01
N THR A 61 -1.83 -9.46 -8.74
CA THR A 61 -1.12 -10.23 -9.77
C THR A 61 0.40 -10.12 -9.55
N PRO A 62 1.14 -11.23 -9.53
CA PRO A 62 2.58 -11.25 -9.22
C PRO A 62 3.45 -10.91 -10.44
N TYR A 63 2.95 -10.10 -11.37
CA TYR A 63 3.62 -9.85 -12.65
C TYR A 63 3.91 -8.38 -12.90
N ASP A 64 5.07 -8.12 -13.49
CA ASP A 64 5.48 -6.80 -13.94
C ASP A 64 4.75 -6.36 -15.22
N GLY A 65 3.70 -5.58 -15.02
CA GLY A 65 2.92 -4.94 -16.08
C GLY A 65 1.44 -5.27 -15.99
N ARG A 66 0.61 -4.27 -16.28
CA ARG A 66 -0.84 -4.41 -16.26
C ARG A 66 -1.29 -5.44 -17.29
N GLY A 67 -2.00 -6.47 -16.83
CA GLY A 67 -2.55 -7.52 -17.67
C GLY A 67 -1.55 -8.59 -18.09
N ALA A 68 -0.32 -8.57 -17.55
CA ALA A 68 0.74 -9.52 -17.84
C ALA A 68 0.30 -10.99 -17.67
N GLU A 69 -0.59 -11.27 -16.72
CA GLU A 69 -1.11 -12.61 -16.44
C GLU A 69 -1.87 -13.24 -17.63
N ASN A 70 -2.29 -12.44 -18.61
CA ASN A 70 -3.02 -12.89 -19.79
C ASN A 70 -2.11 -13.28 -20.97
N PHE A 71 -0.79 -13.09 -20.84
CA PHE A 71 0.17 -13.41 -21.90
C PHE A 71 0.80 -14.79 -21.70
N SER A 72 1.10 -15.49 -22.80
CA SER A 72 1.80 -16.78 -22.75
C SER A 72 3.22 -16.68 -22.18
N SER A 73 3.86 -15.51 -22.30
CA SER A 73 5.19 -15.21 -21.78
C SER A 73 5.18 -14.63 -20.35
N LYS A 74 4.07 -14.73 -19.61
CA LYS A 74 3.90 -14.12 -18.27
C LYS A 74 5.01 -14.46 -17.28
N SER A 75 5.56 -15.68 -17.33
CA SER A 75 6.65 -16.13 -16.44
C SER A 75 7.91 -15.27 -16.56
N ASN A 76 8.16 -14.66 -17.72
CA ASN A 76 9.29 -13.74 -17.92
C ASN A 76 9.13 -12.41 -17.15
N TYR A 77 7.97 -12.19 -16.53
CA TYR A 77 7.64 -10.98 -15.78
C TYR A 77 7.19 -11.29 -14.36
N ASP A 78 7.28 -12.55 -13.92
CA ASP A 78 6.90 -12.94 -12.56
C ASP A 78 7.89 -12.37 -11.54
N VAL A 79 7.42 -11.55 -10.61
CA VAL A 79 8.29 -10.87 -9.64
C VAL A 79 8.90 -11.84 -8.63
N ARG A 80 8.35 -13.05 -8.53
CA ARG A 80 8.81 -14.15 -7.67
C ARG A 80 9.94 -14.97 -8.29
N GLU A 81 10.24 -14.75 -9.56
CA GLU A 81 11.25 -15.52 -10.29
C GLU A 81 12.28 -14.63 -10.98
N THR A 82 11.88 -13.42 -11.38
CA THR A 82 12.68 -12.52 -12.22
C THR A 82 13.27 -11.37 -11.43
N GLU A 83 13.99 -10.47 -12.10
CA GLU A 83 14.49 -9.23 -11.48
C GLU A 83 13.42 -8.14 -11.32
N PHE A 84 12.29 -8.22 -12.02
CA PHE A 84 11.25 -7.19 -11.94
C PHE A 84 10.57 -7.18 -10.57
N SER A 85 10.23 -6.00 -10.05
CA SER A 85 9.77 -5.85 -8.66
C SER A 85 8.39 -5.21 -8.50
N ASP A 86 7.68 -4.87 -9.58
CA ASP A 86 6.32 -4.33 -9.51
C ASP A 86 5.27 -5.41 -9.76
N ALA A 87 4.76 -6.01 -8.70
CA ALA A 87 3.46 -6.68 -8.75
C ALA A 87 2.34 -5.64 -8.87
N PHE A 88 1.14 -6.06 -9.28
CA PHE A 88 -0.01 -5.18 -9.47
C PHE A 88 -1.18 -5.60 -8.59
N PHE A 89 -2.08 -4.65 -8.34
CA PHE A 89 -3.34 -4.89 -7.67
C PHE A 89 -4.46 -4.03 -8.26
N LYS A 90 -5.72 -4.37 -7.96
CA LYS A 90 -6.88 -3.48 -8.17
C LYS A 90 -7.94 -3.74 -7.11
N PHE A 91 -8.73 -2.71 -6.80
CA PHE A 91 -9.93 -2.85 -5.98
C PHE A 91 -11.07 -3.44 -6.82
N CYS A 92 -11.91 -4.24 -6.16
CA CYS A 92 -13.01 -4.94 -6.80
C CYS A 92 -14.31 -4.70 -6.02
N THR A 93 -15.44 -4.78 -6.70
CA THR A 93 -16.79 -4.70 -6.12
C THR A 93 -17.37 -6.07 -5.77
N GLY A 94 -16.62 -7.15 -6.00
CA GLY A 94 -17.04 -8.52 -5.75
C GLY A 94 -16.20 -9.55 -6.50
N TYR A 95 -16.66 -10.79 -6.47
CA TYR A 95 -16.02 -11.93 -7.15
C TYR A 95 -16.91 -12.46 -8.28
N ASN A 96 -16.28 -12.97 -9.34
CA ASN A 96 -16.92 -13.56 -10.50
C ASN A 96 -16.53 -15.04 -10.60
N ASP A 97 -17.45 -15.95 -10.24
CA ASP A 97 -17.21 -17.40 -10.27
C ASP A 97 -16.89 -17.94 -11.66
N ALA A 98 -17.44 -17.32 -12.73
CA ALA A 98 -17.27 -17.81 -14.10
C ALA A 98 -15.85 -17.56 -14.62
N THR A 99 -15.23 -16.45 -14.22
CA THR A 99 -13.85 -16.11 -14.63
C THR A 99 -12.83 -16.39 -13.54
N SER A 100 -13.27 -16.68 -12.32
CA SER A 100 -12.42 -16.76 -11.12
C SER A 100 -11.58 -15.48 -10.92
N ARG A 101 -12.18 -14.31 -11.18
CA ARG A 101 -11.57 -12.96 -11.09
C ARG A 101 -12.47 -12.02 -10.30
N GLY A 102 -11.98 -10.82 -10.00
CA GLY A 102 -12.76 -9.77 -9.35
C GLY A 102 -13.62 -8.99 -10.34
N ASN A 103 -14.83 -8.61 -9.91
CA ASN A 103 -15.63 -7.63 -10.63
C ASN A 103 -15.02 -6.25 -10.40
N SER A 104 -14.53 -5.60 -11.45
CA SER A 104 -13.94 -4.26 -11.34
C SER A 104 -14.01 -3.53 -12.66
N SER A 105 -14.39 -2.25 -12.61
CA SER A 105 -14.18 -1.27 -13.67
C SER A 105 -12.87 -0.51 -13.53
N ASP A 106 -12.09 -0.80 -12.48
CA ASP A 106 -10.86 -0.11 -12.18
C ASP A 106 -9.67 -0.67 -12.99
N TYR A 107 -8.67 0.18 -13.18
CA TYR A 107 -7.39 -0.27 -13.70
C TYR A 107 -6.57 -0.91 -12.59
N SER A 108 -5.62 -1.78 -12.96
CA SER A 108 -4.61 -2.23 -12.01
C SER A 108 -3.48 -1.22 -11.87
N PHE A 109 -2.99 -1.10 -10.63
CA PHE A 109 -1.91 -0.24 -10.21
C PHE A 109 -0.78 -1.08 -9.63
N PRO A 110 0.48 -0.64 -9.69
CA PRO A 110 1.56 -1.34 -9.01
C PRO A 110 1.32 -1.35 -7.51
N VAL A 111 1.75 -2.40 -6.81
CA VAL A 111 1.71 -2.45 -5.34
C VAL A 111 2.69 -1.47 -4.70
N SER A 112 3.72 -1.05 -5.45
CA SER A 112 4.75 -0.10 -5.04
C SER A 112 5.49 -0.49 -3.75
N TRP A 113 5.84 -1.78 -3.62
CA TRP A 113 6.61 -2.23 -2.46
C TRP A 113 8.09 -1.89 -2.54
N PHE A 114 8.63 -1.69 -3.75
CA PHE A 114 10.03 -1.34 -3.99
C PHE A 114 10.16 0.06 -4.59
N LYS A 115 11.36 0.43 -5.06
CA LYS A 115 11.56 1.68 -5.83
C LYS A 115 10.57 1.72 -6.98
N GLY A 116 9.88 2.84 -7.20
CA GLY A 116 8.88 2.96 -8.27
C GLY A 116 9.52 2.91 -9.65
N ARG A 117 8.70 2.72 -10.71
CA ARG A 117 9.20 2.77 -12.10
C ARG A 117 9.77 4.14 -12.45
N ASN A 118 10.54 4.15 -13.54
CA ASN A 118 11.03 5.38 -14.15
C ASN A 118 9.86 6.23 -14.68
N TYR A 119 10.09 7.54 -14.78
CA TYR A 119 9.08 8.53 -15.21
C TYR A 119 8.35 8.16 -16.51
N ASN A 120 9.06 7.62 -17.49
CA ASN A 120 8.54 7.30 -18.82
C ASN A 120 8.07 5.83 -18.96
N SER A 121 8.21 5.02 -17.91
CA SER A 121 7.74 3.64 -17.92
C SER A 121 6.22 3.63 -17.97
N ARG A 122 5.65 2.87 -18.90
CA ARG A 122 4.20 2.72 -18.99
C ARG A 122 3.73 1.56 -18.12
N LEU A 123 2.54 1.69 -17.55
CA LEU A 123 1.96 0.66 -16.68
C LEU A 123 1.50 -0.58 -17.48
N ASP A 124 1.11 -0.39 -18.73
CA ASP A 124 0.63 -1.43 -19.66
C ASP A 124 1.75 -2.18 -20.39
N ARG A 125 3.00 -1.78 -20.19
CA ARG A 125 4.16 -2.44 -20.78
C ARG A 125 4.81 -3.41 -19.80
N LEU A 126 5.11 -4.60 -20.32
CA LEU A 126 5.78 -5.67 -19.61
C LEU A 126 7.27 -5.39 -19.51
N GLY A 127 7.86 -5.64 -18.33
CA GLY A 127 9.30 -5.53 -18.11
C GLY A 127 9.85 -4.10 -18.10
N GLU A 128 9.01 -3.10 -17.83
CA GLU A 128 9.45 -1.71 -17.62
C GLU A 128 9.51 -1.34 -16.12
N GLY A 129 9.33 -2.34 -15.26
CA GLY A 129 9.44 -2.23 -13.81
C GLY A 129 10.85 -2.00 -13.27
N PRO A 130 10.95 -1.62 -11.99
CA PRO A 130 12.20 -1.62 -11.26
C PRO A 130 12.82 -3.02 -11.21
N GLN A 131 14.09 -3.10 -11.59
CA GLN A 131 14.86 -4.34 -11.54
C GLN A 131 15.71 -4.38 -10.26
N ILE A 132 15.59 -5.49 -9.54
CA ILE A 132 16.34 -5.87 -8.34
C ILE A 132 16.61 -7.37 -8.46
N ASP A 133 17.85 -7.80 -8.29
CA ASP A 133 18.20 -9.22 -8.35
C ASP A 133 17.32 -10.02 -7.36
N PRO A 134 16.65 -11.11 -7.81
CA PRO A 134 15.72 -11.89 -7.01
C PRO A 134 16.35 -12.51 -5.75
N LEU A 135 17.66 -12.67 -5.72
CA LEU A 135 18.43 -13.25 -4.61
C LEU A 135 18.96 -12.19 -3.64
N ILE A 136 18.60 -10.92 -3.80
CA ILE A 136 18.99 -9.88 -2.84
C ILE A 136 18.15 -9.99 -1.57
N PRO A 137 18.76 -10.04 -0.38
CA PRO A 137 18.05 -9.92 0.89
C PRO A 137 17.46 -8.52 1.07
N ILE A 138 16.21 -8.45 1.53
CA ILE A 138 15.45 -7.21 1.75
C ILE A 138 15.03 -7.16 3.21
N GLU A 139 15.25 -6.05 3.90
CA GLU A 139 14.60 -5.83 5.19
C GLU A 139 13.13 -5.45 4.93
N LEU A 140 12.21 -6.25 5.45
CA LEU A 140 10.77 -6.15 5.19
C LEU A 140 10.03 -5.90 6.51
N TYR A 141 9.23 -4.84 6.55
CA TYR A 141 8.27 -4.60 7.62
C TYR A 141 6.85 -4.67 7.06
N VAL A 142 5.98 -5.43 7.72
CA VAL A 142 4.57 -5.50 7.33
C VAL A 142 3.65 -5.30 8.52
N PHE A 143 2.58 -4.54 8.30
CA PHE A 143 1.39 -4.56 9.13
C PHE A 143 0.22 -5.03 8.25
N ILE A 144 -0.37 -6.15 8.60
CA ILE A 144 -1.53 -6.70 7.89
C ILE A 144 -2.58 -7.11 8.92
N ASP A 145 -3.78 -6.57 8.77
CA ASP A 145 -4.99 -7.00 9.48
C ASP A 145 -6.08 -7.31 8.46
N LYS A 146 -7.32 -7.58 8.90
CA LYS A 146 -8.43 -7.92 8.00
C LYS A 146 -8.93 -6.75 7.15
N GLU A 147 -8.33 -5.57 7.23
CA GLU A 147 -8.81 -4.36 6.55
C GLU A 147 -7.74 -3.63 5.75
N LYS A 148 -6.47 -3.83 6.08
CA LYS A 148 -5.37 -3.11 5.44
C LYS A 148 -4.07 -3.91 5.40
N ILE A 149 -3.25 -3.56 4.42
CA ILE A 149 -1.96 -4.14 4.10
C ILE A 149 -1.00 -2.96 3.98
N ILE A 150 -0.02 -2.91 4.88
CA ILE A 150 1.01 -1.87 4.87
C ILE A 150 2.35 -2.56 4.80
N VAL A 151 3.12 -2.25 3.76
CA VAL A 151 4.37 -2.94 3.43
C VAL A 151 5.46 -1.89 3.31
N CYS A 152 6.56 -2.07 4.02
CA CYS A 152 7.78 -1.32 3.86
C CYS A 152 8.93 -2.25 3.50
N THR A 153 9.60 -1.99 2.38
CA THR A 153 10.86 -2.65 2.02
C THR A 153 12.02 -1.68 2.18
N ILE A 154 13.14 -2.18 2.70
CA ILE A 154 14.40 -1.46 2.84
C ILE A 154 15.47 -2.29 2.11
N PRO A 155 15.81 -1.94 0.86
CA PRO A 155 16.91 -2.58 0.14
C PRO A 155 18.26 -2.34 0.82
N PRO A 156 19.26 -3.22 0.64
CA PRO A 156 20.59 -3.00 1.15
C PRO A 156 21.24 -1.77 0.50
N LYS A 157 22.07 -1.06 1.27
CA LYS A 157 22.75 0.18 0.82
C LYS A 157 23.55 0.00 -0.48
N SER A 158 24.05 -1.21 -0.75
CA SER A 158 24.80 -1.54 -1.97
C SER A 158 24.00 -1.36 -3.26
N LEU A 159 22.66 -1.43 -3.21
CA LEU A 159 21.81 -1.25 -4.39
C LEU A 159 21.57 0.22 -4.76
N ASN A 160 22.04 1.17 -3.95
CA ASN A 160 21.73 2.60 -4.10
C ASN A 160 20.23 2.86 -4.36
N SER A 161 19.38 2.11 -3.66
CA SER A 161 17.93 2.17 -3.77
C SER A 161 17.33 2.73 -2.49
N HIS A 162 16.19 3.38 -2.60
CA HIS A 162 15.47 3.93 -1.46
C HIS A 162 14.47 2.91 -0.90
N PRO A 163 14.13 3.02 0.39
CA PRO A 163 12.99 2.31 0.95
C PRO A 163 11.70 2.61 0.19
N GLY A 164 10.85 1.58 0.02
CA GLY A 164 9.49 1.73 -0.47
C GLY A 164 8.51 1.50 0.68
N ILE A 165 7.43 2.27 0.74
CA ILE A 165 6.30 1.98 1.62
C ILE A 165 5.00 2.13 0.84
N SER A 166 4.06 1.22 1.06
CA SER A 166 2.71 1.35 0.54
C SER A 166 1.66 0.94 1.55
N TYR A 167 0.52 1.59 1.45
CA TYR A 167 -0.71 1.35 2.18
C TYR A 167 -1.76 0.92 1.18
N ILE A 168 -2.41 -0.23 1.38
CA ILE A 168 -3.55 -0.70 0.60
C ILE A 168 -4.62 -1.16 1.58
N GLY A 169 -5.80 -0.54 1.58
CA GLY A 169 -6.93 -1.01 2.40
C GLY A 169 -7.84 0.08 2.95
N ALA A 170 -8.69 -0.27 3.91
CA ALA A 170 -9.71 0.62 4.45
C ALA A 170 -9.10 1.77 5.27
N LEU A 171 -9.64 2.98 5.12
CA LEU A 171 -9.28 4.12 5.97
C LEU A 171 -9.72 3.90 7.43
N ALA A 172 -8.90 4.39 8.37
CA ALA A 172 -9.22 4.42 9.80
C ALA A 172 -9.90 5.75 10.20
N ASP A 173 -10.51 5.80 11.39
CA ASP A 173 -11.15 6.99 11.95
C ASP A 173 -12.00 7.75 10.91
N LEU A 174 -12.94 7.04 10.28
CA LEU A 174 -13.81 7.57 9.24
C LEU A 174 -14.60 8.78 9.78
N MET A 175 -14.59 9.86 9.00
CA MET A 175 -15.28 11.12 9.31
C MET A 175 -16.61 11.25 8.56
N LEU A 176 -16.84 10.37 7.60
CA LEU A 176 -18.04 10.30 6.78
C LEU A 176 -18.68 8.92 6.93
N GLU A 177 -19.99 8.86 6.72
CA GLU A 177 -20.70 7.59 6.66
C GLU A 177 -20.31 6.82 5.39
N GLU A 178 -19.97 5.55 5.57
CA GLU A 178 -19.49 4.67 4.50
C GLU A 178 -20.46 3.52 4.26
N GLU A 179 -20.46 3.03 3.02
CA GLU A 179 -21.09 1.76 2.68
C GLU A 179 -20.04 0.65 2.66
N HIS A 180 -20.45 -0.47 3.22
CA HIS A 180 -19.67 -1.69 3.34
C HIS A 180 -20.31 -2.88 2.60
N GLU A 181 -21.54 -2.70 2.12
CA GLU A 181 -22.35 -3.65 1.40
C GLU A 181 -22.85 -3.00 0.09
N PRO A 182 -22.74 -3.66 -1.07
CA PRO A 182 -22.18 -5.01 -1.28
C PRO A 182 -20.64 -5.07 -1.24
N TYR A 183 -19.97 -3.91 -1.17
CA TYR A 183 -18.52 -3.80 -1.06
C TYR A 183 -18.15 -2.55 -0.25
N THR A 184 -16.94 -2.54 0.29
CA THR A 184 -16.39 -1.41 1.06
C THR A 184 -15.89 -0.33 0.13
N ARG A 185 -16.46 0.87 0.23
CA ARG A 185 -16.08 2.02 -0.61
C ARG A 185 -14.78 2.67 -0.13
N SER A 186 -14.55 2.81 1.17
CA SER A 186 -13.42 3.58 1.75
C SER A 186 -12.05 2.89 1.72
N LEU A 187 -11.72 2.19 0.64
CA LEU A 187 -10.39 1.61 0.43
C LEU A 187 -9.47 2.66 -0.18
N SER A 188 -8.19 2.64 0.15
CA SER A 188 -7.22 3.59 -0.38
C SER A 188 -5.88 2.93 -0.63
N TRP A 189 -5.18 3.50 -1.60
CA TRP A 189 -3.81 3.18 -1.93
C TRP A 189 -2.95 4.44 -1.94
N TYR A 190 -1.93 4.43 -1.09
CA TYR A 190 -0.90 5.44 -1.01
C TYR A 190 0.46 4.76 -0.94
N ALA A 191 1.43 5.28 -1.67
CA ALA A 191 2.79 4.79 -1.66
C ALA A 191 3.83 5.93 -1.69
N SER A 192 4.95 5.72 -1.00
CA SER A 192 6.13 6.61 -1.07
C SER A 192 6.94 6.40 -2.34
N THR A 193 6.60 5.38 -3.12
CA THR A 193 7.15 5.10 -4.44
C THR A 193 5.98 4.91 -5.40
N TYR A 194 5.97 5.61 -6.52
CA TYR A 194 4.93 5.44 -7.54
C TYR A 194 5.54 5.50 -8.93
N SER A 195 4.79 4.98 -9.90
CA SER A 195 5.22 4.90 -11.29
C SER A 195 4.30 5.69 -12.21
N GLY A 196 4.92 6.47 -13.11
CA GLY A 196 4.23 7.10 -14.23
C GLY A 196 4.33 8.62 -14.24
N SER A 197 3.89 9.20 -15.36
CA SER A 197 4.02 10.61 -15.72
C SER A 197 3.03 11.55 -15.00
N ASP A 198 2.56 11.16 -13.80
CA ASP A 198 1.56 11.94 -13.08
C ASP A 198 2.22 13.08 -12.29
N TYR A 199 1.95 14.31 -12.71
CA TYR A 199 2.70 15.50 -12.30
C TYR A 199 2.39 15.99 -10.87
N ASN A 200 1.47 15.35 -10.13
CA ASN A 200 0.94 15.89 -8.87
C ASN A 200 1.39 15.07 -7.64
N LYS A 201 2.35 15.62 -6.89
CA LYS A 201 3.14 15.00 -5.80
C LYS A 201 2.43 14.79 -4.45
N VAL A 202 1.10 14.66 -4.41
CA VAL A 202 0.33 14.55 -3.13
C VAL A 202 -0.91 13.66 -3.28
N ASN A 203 -1.02 12.89 -4.37
CA ASN A 203 -2.24 12.15 -4.67
C ASN A 203 -2.05 10.65 -4.47
N GLY A 204 -2.92 10.02 -3.68
CA GLY A 204 -3.16 8.59 -3.70
C GLY A 204 -4.43 8.26 -4.47
N TRP A 205 -4.84 7.01 -4.40
CA TRP A 205 -6.10 6.54 -4.99
C TRP A 205 -7.03 6.09 -3.90
N THR A 206 -8.25 6.60 -3.90
CA THR A 206 -9.30 6.15 -2.99
C THR A 206 -10.38 5.50 -3.85
N PHE A 207 -10.75 4.27 -3.48
CA PHE A 207 -11.86 3.57 -4.08
C PHE A 207 -13.15 4.27 -3.69
N GLU A 208 -14.13 4.23 -4.60
CA GLU A 208 -15.50 4.77 -4.58
C GLU A 208 -15.98 5.77 -3.51
N ARG A 209 -16.89 6.68 -3.87
CA ARG A 209 -17.25 7.82 -3.02
C ARG A 209 -18.05 7.41 -1.77
N PRO A 210 -18.05 8.23 -0.70
CA PRO A 210 -18.87 8.00 0.49
C PRO A 210 -20.35 7.79 0.17
N LYS A 211 -21.10 7.20 1.12
CA LYS A 211 -22.52 6.83 0.96
C LYS A 211 -23.40 7.94 0.38
N ASN A 212 -23.20 9.17 0.86
CA ASN A 212 -24.03 10.32 0.51
C ASN A 212 -23.43 11.18 -0.63
N SER A 213 -22.58 10.59 -1.48
CA SER A 213 -22.07 11.26 -2.67
C SER A 213 -23.14 11.38 -3.76
N ASN A 214 -23.10 12.47 -4.53
CA ASN A 214 -23.97 12.70 -5.69
C ASN A 214 -23.44 12.05 -6.99
N TRP A 215 -22.44 11.17 -6.88
CA TRP A 215 -21.81 10.50 -8.00
C TRP A 215 -22.58 9.26 -8.45
N ASN A 216 -23.03 9.24 -9.71
CA ASN A 216 -23.85 8.15 -10.27
C ASN A 216 -23.09 7.27 -11.29
N GLY A 217 -21.76 7.32 -11.31
CA GLY A 217 -20.93 6.52 -12.22
C GLY A 217 -20.65 5.10 -11.70
N ASN A 218 -20.01 4.28 -12.55
CA ASN A 218 -19.52 2.96 -12.14
C ASN A 218 -18.49 3.09 -10.98
N PRO A 219 -18.41 2.12 -10.06
CA PRO A 219 -17.47 2.16 -8.95
C PRO A 219 -16.02 2.11 -9.45
N VAL A 220 -15.26 3.16 -9.22
CA VAL A 220 -13.87 3.29 -9.67
C VAL A 220 -13.05 4.09 -8.67
N SER A 221 -11.76 3.78 -8.58
CA SER A 221 -10.83 4.62 -7.81
C SER A 221 -10.68 6.00 -8.46
N TYR A 222 -10.45 6.99 -7.60
CA TYR A 222 -10.18 8.37 -8.01
C TYR A 222 -9.03 8.93 -7.18
N LYS A 223 -8.44 10.01 -7.69
CA LYS A 223 -7.34 10.70 -7.01
C LYS A 223 -7.85 11.39 -5.74
N SER A 224 -7.21 11.09 -4.62
CA SER A 224 -7.43 11.72 -3.33
C SER A 224 -6.14 12.29 -2.79
N LYS A 225 -6.23 13.30 -1.93
CA LYS A 225 -5.07 14.00 -1.34
C LYS A 225 -4.96 13.65 0.13
N TYR A 226 -3.80 13.89 0.72
CA TYR A 226 -3.68 13.99 2.17
C TYR A 226 -3.55 15.45 2.61
N LEU A 227 -4.00 15.78 3.82
CA LEU A 227 -3.85 17.11 4.41
C LEU A 227 -2.38 17.29 4.78
N ASP A 228 -1.71 18.20 4.08
CA ASP A 228 -0.32 18.55 4.39
C ASP A 228 -0.27 19.44 5.64
N ILE A 229 0.33 18.92 6.70
CA ILE A 229 0.52 19.59 7.98
C ILE A 229 2.03 19.70 8.19
N SER A 230 2.56 20.91 8.20
CA SER A 230 4.00 21.14 8.32
C SER A 230 4.55 20.57 9.62
N SER A 231 5.52 19.66 9.50
CA SER A 231 6.32 19.13 10.61
C SER A 231 7.74 19.73 10.63
N SER A 232 7.91 20.95 10.10
CA SER A 232 9.22 21.55 9.79
C SER A 232 10.11 21.86 11.00
N ARG A 233 9.54 21.93 12.21
CA ARG A 233 10.29 22.09 13.46
C ARG A 233 10.39 20.75 14.18
N ASN A 234 11.48 20.03 13.92
CA ASN A 234 11.77 18.79 14.62
C ASN A 234 13.30 18.64 14.85
N PRO A 235 13.75 18.41 16.10
CA PRO A 235 12.93 18.53 17.30
C PRO A 235 12.30 19.93 17.42
N ASN A 236 11.12 20.00 18.03
CA ASN A 236 10.47 21.28 18.29
C ASN A 236 11.23 22.03 19.41
N ILE A 237 10.72 23.19 19.86
CA ILE A 237 11.40 23.98 20.91
C ILE A 237 11.51 23.24 22.26
N ASP A 238 10.72 22.19 22.45
CA ASP A 238 10.69 21.35 23.64
C ASP A 238 11.48 20.04 23.44
N ASP A 239 12.38 20.00 22.46
CA ASP A 239 13.21 18.84 22.10
C ASP A 239 12.42 17.57 21.72
N CYS A 240 11.15 17.72 21.30
CA CYS A 240 10.25 16.60 20.99
C CYS A 240 10.07 16.36 19.49
N PHE A 241 9.93 15.08 19.12
CA PHE A 241 9.53 14.65 17.79
C PHE A 241 8.00 14.63 17.65
N VAL A 242 7.49 15.18 16.55
CA VAL A 242 6.06 15.15 16.24
C VAL A 242 5.79 14.10 15.17
N LEU A 243 4.87 13.18 15.43
CA LEU A 243 4.31 12.27 14.45
C LEU A 243 2.93 12.75 14.04
N VAL A 244 2.74 13.01 12.75
CA VAL A 244 1.48 13.50 12.20
C VAL A 244 0.81 12.39 11.39
N PRO A 245 -0.46 12.03 11.68
CA PRO A 245 -1.19 11.05 10.88
C PRO A 245 -1.60 11.65 9.53
N PHE A 246 -1.75 10.79 8.52
CA PHE A 246 -2.28 11.21 7.22
C PHE A 246 -3.80 11.28 7.25
N TYR A 247 -4.33 12.45 6.94
CA TYR A 247 -5.76 12.72 6.80
C TYR A 247 -6.14 12.75 5.32
N ILE A 248 -6.97 11.82 4.86
CA ILE A 248 -7.33 11.66 3.44
C ILE A 248 -8.57 12.47 3.09
N LEU A 249 -8.48 13.28 2.04
CA LEU A 249 -9.52 14.20 1.62
C LEU A 249 -9.64 14.35 0.11
N THR A 250 -10.77 14.91 -0.32
CA THR A 250 -10.96 15.51 -1.64
C THR A 250 -11.61 16.87 -1.56
N ASP A 251 -11.59 17.59 -2.67
CA ASP A 251 -12.27 18.87 -2.82
C ASP A 251 -13.81 18.71 -2.88
N GLU A 252 -14.33 17.49 -3.07
CA GLU A 252 -15.77 17.21 -3.23
C GLU A 252 -16.51 17.01 -1.90
N TYR A 253 -15.92 16.25 -0.97
CA TYR A 253 -16.57 15.88 0.30
C TYR A 253 -15.69 16.19 1.52
N GLY A 254 -14.53 16.82 1.33
CA GLY A 254 -13.60 17.15 2.40
C GLY A 254 -12.93 15.92 2.99
N LEU A 255 -12.77 15.89 4.32
CA LEU A 255 -12.04 14.86 5.04
C LEU A 255 -12.84 13.55 5.14
N ARG A 256 -12.23 12.43 4.75
CA ARG A 256 -12.87 11.10 4.75
C ARG A 256 -12.42 10.20 5.89
N GLY A 257 -11.13 10.20 6.21
CA GLY A 257 -10.54 9.33 7.23
C GLY A 257 -9.03 9.44 7.27
N LYS A 258 -8.35 8.45 7.84
CA LYS A 258 -6.89 8.43 8.02
C LYS A 258 -6.24 7.19 7.43
N LEU A 259 -4.96 7.30 7.06
CA LEU A 259 -4.11 6.12 6.84
C LEU A 259 -3.65 5.58 8.20
N GLY A 260 -4.40 4.62 8.75
CA GLY A 260 -4.11 4.06 10.08
C GLY A 260 -2.76 3.35 10.11
N GLY A 261 -1.91 3.68 11.09
CA GLY A 261 -0.62 3.03 11.31
C GLY A 261 0.58 3.66 10.59
N LEU A 262 0.36 4.71 9.79
CA LEU A 262 1.42 5.49 9.15
C LEU A 262 1.42 6.94 9.62
N PHE A 263 2.61 7.48 9.81
CA PHE A 263 2.82 8.86 10.23
C PHE A 263 3.87 9.53 9.36
N THR A 264 3.77 10.84 9.23
CA THR A 264 4.86 11.68 8.72
C THR A 264 5.51 12.49 9.83
N THR A 265 6.78 12.82 9.62
CA THR A 265 7.54 13.69 10.49
C THR A 265 8.60 14.45 9.68
N SER A 266 9.38 15.30 10.35
CA SER A 266 10.47 16.07 9.73
C SER A 266 11.48 15.17 9.03
N THR A 267 12.02 15.69 7.94
CA THR A 267 13.16 15.10 7.23
C THR A 267 14.51 15.64 7.71
N SER A 268 14.50 16.69 8.53
CA SER A 268 15.70 17.32 9.07
C SER A 268 16.03 16.74 10.45
N GLY A 269 17.31 16.45 10.68
CA GLY A 269 17.80 15.96 11.97
C GLY A 269 17.50 14.49 12.30
N ILE A 270 16.92 13.72 11.37
CA ILE A 270 16.59 12.29 11.56
C ILE A 270 17.17 11.47 10.42
N VAL A 271 17.87 10.39 10.73
CA VAL A 271 18.50 9.50 9.77
C VAL A 271 17.61 8.29 9.51
N SER A 272 17.44 7.91 8.24
CA SER A 272 16.67 6.72 7.88
C SER A 272 17.21 5.49 8.61
N GLY A 273 16.36 4.82 9.37
CA GLY A 273 16.74 3.71 10.24
C GLY A 273 16.67 4.02 11.73
N ASP A 274 16.61 5.30 12.12
CA ASP A 274 16.47 5.71 13.52
C ASP A 274 15.17 5.16 14.14
N ILE A 275 15.19 5.03 15.47
CA ILE A 275 14.03 4.66 16.27
C ILE A 275 13.61 5.90 17.07
N LEU A 276 12.39 6.36 16.82
CA LEU A 276 11.77 7.44 17.56
C LEU A 276 11.00 6.84 18.75
N GLU A 277 11.29 7.30 19.96
CA GLU A 277 10.63 6.86 21.18
C GLU A 277 9.64 7.92 21.63
N ILE A 278 8.39 7.51 21.84
CA ILE A 278 7.30 8.40 22.26
C ILE A 278 6.59 7.77 23.45
N GLU A 279 6.52 8.49 24.55
CA GLU A 279 5.78 8.07 25.72
C GLU A 279 4.28 8.32 25.54
N VAL A 280 3.49 7.25 25.65
CA VAL A 280 2.02 7.30 25.58
C VAL A 280 1.47 6.53 26.77
N SER A 281 0.81 7.24 27.69
CA SER A 281 0.22 6.64 28.90
C SER A 281 1.21 5.78 29.69
N ASP A 282 2.37 6.37 30.04
CA ASP A 282 3.47 5.74 30.79
C ASP A 282 4.11 4.52 30.11
N LYS A 283 3.93 4.37 28.78
CA LYS A 283 4.58 3.33 27.98
C LYS A 283 5.35 3.95 26.82
N ILE A 284 6.59 3.47 26.62
CA ILE A 284 7.41 3.87 25.48
C ILE A 284 6.93 3.10 24.25
N HIS A 285 6.47 3.84 23.24
CA HIS A 285 6.20 3.32 21.90
C HIS A 285 7.39 3.62 20.98
N LYS A 286 7.84 2.60 20.24
CA LYS A 286 8.96 2.71 19.30
C LYS A 286 8.46 2.82 17.88
N TYR A 287 8.96 3.80 17.15
CA TYR A 287 8.62 4.02 15.75
C TYR A 287 9.88 3.97 14.89
N LYS A 288 9.88 3.12 13.88
CA LYS A 288 10.94 3.07 12.87
C LYS A 288 10.76 4.26 11.94
N TYR A 289 11.78 5.12 11.86
CA TYR A 289 11.83 6.19 10.86
C TYR A 289 12.47 5.68 9.57
N VAL A 290 11.85 6.04 8.45
CA VAL A 290 12.29 5.69 7.10
C VAL A 290 12.23 6.94 6.22
N PHE A 291 13.33 7.24 5.53
CA PHE A 291 13.37 8.27 4.50
C PHE A 291 13.11 7.62 3.13
N ALA A 292 11.85 7.63 2.71
CA ALA A 292 11.39 6.95 1.50
C ALA A 292 11.21 7.93 0.33
N HIS A 293 12.33 8.45 -0.20
CA HIS A 293 12.35 9.37 -1.34
C HIS A 293 12.18 8.61 -2.66
N GLY A 294 10.99 8.04 -2.88
CA GLY A 294 10.66 7.34 -4.11
C GLY A 294 10.48 8.25 -5.32
N SER A 295 10.32 7.64 -6.49
CA SER A 295 9.87 8.33 -7.70
C SER A 295 8.39 8.70 -7.57
N TYR A 296 8.06 9.95 -7.91
CA TYR A 296 6.69 10.52 -7.94
C TYR A 296 5.81 10.16 -6.72
N PRO A 297 6.31 10.36 -5.50
CA PRO A 297 5.70 9.75 -4.32
C PRO A 297 4.33 10.39 -4.01
N SER A 298 3.36 9.56 -3.63
CA SER A 298 2.07 10.03 -3.09
C SER A 298 2.12 10.27 -1.58
N LEU A 299 3.17 9.80 -0.91
CA LEU A 299 3.47 10.05 0.50
C LEU A 299 4.76 10.88 0.60
N PRO A 300 4.91 11.76 1.60
CA PRO A 300 6.14 12.51 1.80
C PRO A 300 7.31 11.57 2.20
N PRO A 301 8.58 11.98 2.04
CA PRO A 301 9.72 11.09 2.30
C PRO A 301 9.88 10.68 3.78
N GLY A 302 9.66 11.60 4.72
CA GLY A 302 9.86 11.37 6.16
C GLY A 302 8.67 10.62 6.76
N LEU A 303 8.81 9.30 6.90
CA LEU A 303 7.74 8.40 7.33
C LEU A 303 8.13 7.62 8.57
N ALA A 304 7.15 7.35 9.42
CA ALA A 304 7.33 6.56 10.63
C ALA A 304 6.18 5.59 10.84
N PHE A 305 6.49 4.41 11.38
CA PHE A 305 5.54 3.38 11.74
C PHE A 305 5.99 2.63 12.99
N ARG A 306 5.04 2.09 13.74
CA ARG A 306 5.33 1.45 15.03
C ARG A 306 5.91 0.06 14.85
N ILE A 307 6.91 -0.29 15.64
CA ILE A 307 7.53 -1.61 15.73
C ILE A 307 7.40 -2.17 17.15
N GLU A 308 7.71 -3.46 17.32
CA GLU A 308 7.81 -4.11 18.64
C GLU A 308 8.90 -3.50 19.52
#